data_AF-R7TW43-F1
#
_entry.id   AF-R7TW43-F1
#
_cell.length_a   1.000
_cell.length_b   1.000
_cell.length_c   1.000
_cell.angle_alpha   90.00
_cell.angle_beta   90.00
_cell.angle_gamma   90.00
#
_symmetry.space_group_name_H-M   'P 1'
#
loop_
_entity.id
_entity.type
_entity.pdbx_description
1 polymer ?
#
loop_
_entity_poly.entity_id
_entity_poly.type
_entity_poly.pdbx_seq_one_letter_code
_entity_poly.pdbx_strand_id
1 'polypeptide(L)' 'CVNTIGSYTCGCDDGYELDSATNQTCIDINECLRESGVDYDKDCHKCINTNGSYTCRCDLGYELSPNRTSC' A
#
# COMPACT_ATOMS: atom_id res chain seq x y z
N CYS A 1 -18.80 2.99 -1.44
CA CYS A 1 -19.40 2.62 -0.14
C CYS A 1 -20.61 1.74 -0.32
N VAL A 2 -20.67 0.62 0.39
CA VAL A 2 -21.75 -0.36 0.33
C VAL A 2 -22.47 -0.36 1.69
N ASN A 3 -23.77 -0.05 1.69
CA ASN A 3 -24.58 -0.15 2.91
C ASN A 3 -24.75 -1.62 3.31
N THR A 4 -24.41 -1.97 4.54
CA THR A 4 -24.64 -3.29 5.13
C THR A 4 -25.76 -3.19 6.19
N ILE A 5 -26.42 -4.29 6.55
CA ILE A 5 -27.50 -4.21 7.55
C ILE A 5 -26.90 -3.86 8.91
N GLY A 6 -27.14 -2.63 9.39
CA GLY A 6 -26.65 -2.11 10.66
C GLY A 6 -25.39 -1.23 10.59
N SER A 7 -24.79 -1.05 9.41
CA SER A 7 -23.62 -0.18 9.20
C SER A 7 -23.45 0.20 7.72
N TYR A 8 -22.52 1.09 7.40
CA TYR A 8 -22.10 1.32 6.02
C TYR A 8 -20.62 0.95 5.90
N THR A 9 -20.29 0.09 4.95
CA THR A 9 -18.90 -0.29 4.68
C THR A 9 -18.43 0.52 3.49
N CYS A 10 -17.69 1.60 3.74
CA CYS A 10 -16.96 2.27 2.68
C CYS A 10 -15.77 1.41 2.25
N GLY A 11 -15.99 0.48 1.33
CA GLY A 11 -14.88 -0.16 0.64
C GLY A 11 -14.13 0.91 -0.16
N CYS A 12 -12.85 1.08 0.15
CA CYS A 12 -11.91 1.80 -0.69
C CYS A 12 -11.36 0.83 -1.74
N ASP A 13 -10.86 1.37 -2.86
CA ASP A 13 -10.21 0.54 -3.88
C ASP A 13 -8.97 -0.17 -3.29
N ASP A 14 -8.52 -1.24 -3.95
CA ASP A 14 -7.28 -1.93 -3.56
C ASP A 14 -6.12 -0.93 -3.50
N GLY A 15 -5.36 -0.94 -2.40
CA GLY A 15 -4.31 0.05 -2.12
C GLY A 15 -4.78 1.28 -1.33
N TYR A 16 -6.05 1.36 -0.94
CA TYR A 16 -6.59 2.45 -0.13
C TYR A 16 -7.28 1.95 1.15
N GLU A 17 -7.15 2.71 2.23
CA GLU A 17 -7.82 2.47 3.50
C GLU A 17 -8.71 3.64 3.89
N LEU A 18 -9.74 3.33 4.66
CA LEU A 18 -10.59 4.36 5.24
C LEU A 18 -9.78 5.17 6.23
N ASP A 19 -9.78 6.49 6.02
CA ASP A 19 -9.23 7.42 6.98
C ASP A 19 -9.91 7.21 8.34
N SER A 20 -9.12 6.81 9.32
CA SER A 20 -9.64 6.44 10.65
C SER A 20 -10.24 7.63 11.41
N ALA A 21 -9.96 8.87 11.00
CA ALA A 21 -10.50 10.07 11.62
C ALA A 21 -11.90 10.44 11.08
N THR A 22 -12.15 10.25 9.79
CA THR A 22 -13.39 10.69 9.12
C THR A 22 -14.30 9.53 8.71
N ASN A 23 -13.75 8.33 8.55
CA ASN A 23 -14.41 7.13 7.99
C ASN A 23 -15.18 7.40 6.68
N GLN A 24 -14.76 8.42 5.92
CA GLN A 24 -15.44 8.89 4.70
C GLN A 24 -14.48 9.10 3.55
N THR A 25 -13.22 9.45 3.81
CA THR A 25 -12.18 9.58 2.79
C THR A 25 -11.33 8.32 2.71
N CYS A 26 -11.07 7.87 1.49
CA CYS A 26 -10.07 6.85 1.21
C CYS A 26 -8.70 7.50 1.12
N ILE A 27 -7.81 7.13 2.03
CA ILE A 27 -6.41 7.51 2.00
C ILE A 27 -5.61 6.34 1.43
N ASP A 28 -4.58 6.68 0.70
CA ASP A 28 -3.62 5.72 0.16
C ASP A 28 -2.96 4.94 1.30
N ILE A 29 -2.95 3.61 1.20
CA ILE A 29 -2.29 2.76 2.19
C ILE A 29 -0.80 2.89 1.95
N ASN A 30 -0.05 3.37 2.93
CA ASN A 30 1.40 3.38 2.81
C ASN A 30 1.96 1.99 3.12
N GLU A 31 2.15 1.16 2.10
CA GLU A 31 2.66 -0.20 2.28
C GLU A 31 4.11 -0.22 2.80
N CYS A 32 4.85 0.88 2.60
CA CYS A 32 6.19 1.05 3.17
C CYS A 32 6.20 1.24 4.70
N LEU A 33 5.04 1.56 5.31
CA LEU A 33 4.90 1.75 6.76
C LEU A 33 4.20 0.58 7.46
N ARG A 34 3.63 -0.38 6.73
CA ARG A 34 2.97 -1.55 7.33
C ARG A 34 4.02 -2.58 7.75
N GLU A 35 3.98 -3.00 9.01
CA GLU A 35 4.88 -3.99 9.66
C GLU A 35 4.94 -5.40 9.01
N SER A 36 4.28 -5.64 7.87
CA SER A 36 4.19 -6.96 7.24
C SER A 36 4.20 -6.98 5.70
N GLY A 37 4.38 -5.83 5.03
CA GLY A 37 4.20 -5.75 3.57
C GLY A 37 5.49 -5.79 2.76
N VAL A 38 6.51 -5.06 3.22
CA VAL A 38 7.80 -5.00 2.56
C VAL A 38 8.78 -4.69 3.68
N ASP A 39 9.39 -5.74 4.22
CA ASP A 39 10.54 -5.53 5.09
C ASP A 39 11.55 -4.76 4.23
N TYR A 40 11.80 -3.50 4.61
CA TYR A 40 12.75 -2.58 4.00
C TYR A 40 14.17 -3.18 3.90
N ASP A 41 14.35 -4.40 4.46
CA ASP A 41 15.59 -5.12 4.61
C ASP A 41 15.68 -6.46 3.83
N LYS A 42 14.59 -7.01 3.26
CA LYS A 42 14.65 -8.40 2.71
C LYS A 42 14.53 -8.55 1.20
N ASP A 43 13.64 -7.81 0.55
CA ASP A 43 13.40 -7.92 -0.89
C ASP A 43 13.32 -6.55 -1.59
N CYS A 44 13.27 -5.44 -0.85
CA CYS A 44 13.10 -4.11 -1.42
C CYS A 44 14.08 -3.14 -0.79
N HIS A 45 15.20 -2.84 -1.48
CA HIS A 45 16.23 -1.93 -0.96
C HIS A 45 15.70 -0.55 -0.56
N LYS A 46 14.74 0.00 -1.32
CA LYS A 46 14.10 1.26 -1.00
C LYS A 46 12.64 1.27 -1.45
N CYS A 47 11.72 1.21 -0.50
CA CYS A 47 10.29 1.33 -0.77
C CYS A 47 9.90 2.79 -1.06
N ILE A 48 9.09 3.01 -2.09
CA ILE A 48 8.53 4.30 -2.49
C ILE A 48 7.02 4.14 -2.61
N ASN A 49 6.29 4.80 -1.71
CA ASN A 49 4.83 4.82 -1.73
C ASN A 49 4.31 5.63 -2.92
N THR A 50 3.29 5.14 -3.62
CA THR A 50 2.65 5.77 -4.77
C THR A 50 1.14 5.78 -4.60
N ASN A 51 0.40 6.65 -5.29
CA ASN A 51 -1.04 6.72 -5.07
C ASN A 51 -1.76 5.47 -5.61
N GLY A 52 -2.27 4.63 -4.71
CA GLY A 52 -2.93 3.35 -4.94
C GLY A 52 -2.00 2.13 -4.99
N SER A 53 -0.70 2.28 -4.71
CA SER A 53 0.27 1.18 -4.72
C SER A 53 1.63 1.60 -4.16
N TYR A 54 2.64 0.73 -4.23
CA TYR A 54 4.02 1.09 -3.96
C TYR A 54 4.94 0.58 -5.06
N THR A 55 6.13 1.17 -5.13
CA THR A 55 7.22 0.68 -5.98
C THR A 55 8.51 0.58 -5.19
N CYS A 56 9.28 -0.44 -5.51
CA CYS A 56 10.63 -0.59 -4.99
C CYS A 56 11.66 0.07 -5.89
N ARG A 57 12.71 0.61 -5.28
CA ARG A 57 13.87 1.13 -5.98
C ARG A 57 15.08 0.30 -5.59
N CYS A 58 15.65 -0.38 -6.58
CA CYS A 58 16.80 -1.26 -6.42
C CYS A 58 18.11 -0.48 -6.49
N ASP A 59 19.12 -0.98 -5.80
CA ASP A 59 20.49 -0.47 -5.90
C ASP A 59 21.16 -0.95 -7.21
N LEU A 60 22.29 -0.33 -7.54
CA LEU A 60 23.07 -0.64 -8.74
C LEU A 60 23.45 -2.12 -8.78
N GLY A 61 23.06 -2.80 -9.87
CA GLY A 61 23.32 -4.24 -10.07
C GLY A 61 22.14 -5.16 -9.75
N TYR A 62 21.04 -4.62 -9.22
CA TYR A 62 19.79 -5.36 -8.98
C TYR A 62 18.71 -4.95 -9.98
N GLU A 63 17.86 -5.90 -10.34
CA GLU A 63 16.77 -5.68 -11.29
C GLU A 63 15.43 -5.68 -10.56
N LEU A 64 14.57 -4.72 -10.91
CA LEU A 64 13.24 -4.63 -10.32
C LEU A 64 12.40 -5.80 -10.81
N SER A 65 11.78 -6.52 -9.88
CA SER A 65 10.91 -7.64 -10.18
C SER A 65 9.73 -7.19 -11.06
N PRO A 66 9.14 -8.09 -11.86
CA PRO A 66 8.00 -7.75 -12.74
C PRO A 66 6.79 -7.21 -11.96
N ASN A 67 6.68 -7.54 -10.66
CA ASN A 67 5.63 -7.02 -9.78
C ASN A 67 5.95 -5.63 -9.22
N ARG A 68 7.17 -5.11 -9.40
CA ARG A 68 7.67 -3.82 -8.86
C ARG A 68 7.71 -3.73 -7.34
N THR A 69 7.56 -4.85 -6.65
CA THR A 69 7.53 -4.97 -5.20
C THR A 69 8.83 -5.50 -4.60
N SER A 70 9.78 -5.91 -5.44
CA SER A 70 11.05 -6.48 -4.99
C SER A 70 12.20 -6.27 -5.98
N CYS A 71 13.41 -6.44 -5.48
CA CYS A 71 14.72 -6.46 -6.10
C CYS A 71 15.38 -7.79 -5.70
#